data_AF-A0A5R2NE72-F1
#
_entry.id   AF-A0A5R2NE72-F1
#
_cell.length_a   1.000
_cell.length_b   1.000
_cell.length_c   1.000
_cell.angle_alpha   90.00
_cell.angle_beta   90.00
_cell.angle_gamma   90.00
#
_symmetry.space_group_name_H-M   'P 1'
#
loop_
_entity.id
_entity.type
_entity.pdbx_description
1 polymer ?
#
loop_
_entity_poly.entity_id
_entity_poly.type
_entity_poly.pdbx_seq_one_letter_code
_entity_poly.pdbx_strand_id
1 'polypeptide(L)'
;MRTFTTRDGSIWMPSYLTSIDSKTCIGCCRCFKVCSRDVMHLHGVDDAGEILGPCDDEDDDFDGKLNRMIMVVDDAGRCIGCGACGRVCPKNCQTHVAADELAT
;
A
#
# COMPACT_ATOMS: atom_id res chain seq x y z
N MET A 1 4.38 -23.49 -13.53
CA MET A 1 5.28 -22.33 -13.47
C MET A 1 4.61 -21.18 -14.20
N ARG A 2 4.34 -20.06 -13.50
CA ARG A 2 3.79 -18.87 -14.15
C ARG A 2 4.97 -18.12 -14.78
N THR A 3 4.93 -17.89 -16.09
CA THR A 3 5.94 -17.09 -16.78
C THR A 3 5.44 -15.66 -16.86
N PHE A 4 6.26 -14.72 -16.38
CA PHE A 4 5.93 -13.31 -16.38
C PHE A 4 6.85 -12.57 -17.36
N THR A 5 6.23 -11.87 -18.32
CA THR A 5 6.93 -11.16 -19.38
C THR A 5 6.33 -9.78 -19.60
N THR A 6 7.15 -8.84 -20.01
CA THR A 6 6.73 -7.54 -20.55
C THR A 6 6.11 -7.69 -21.94
N ARG A 7 5.62 -6.57 -22.50
CA ARG A 7 5.06 -6.51 -23.86
C ARG A 7 6.04 -6.92 -24.96
N ASP A 8 7.34 -6.68 -24.78
CA ASP A 8 8.38 -7.05 -25.75
C ASP A 8 8.94 -8.46 -25.54
N GLY A 9 8.41 -9.21 -24.56
CA GLY A 9 8.83 -10.58 -24.26
C GLY A 9 10.04 -10.67 -23.33
N SER A 10 10.59 -9.54 -22.86
CA SER A 10 11.61 -9.56 -21.81
C SER A 10 11.02 -10.03 -20.47
N ILE A 11 11.89 -10.58 -19.61
CA ILE A 11 11.47 -11.12 -18.31
C ILE A 11 11.04 -9.95 -17.42
N TRP A 12 9.87 -10.06 -16.81
CA TRP A 12 9.38 -9.15 -15.78
C TRP A 12 8.93 -9.96 -14.59
N MET A 13 9.50 -9.75 -13.41
CA MET A 13 8.99 -10.35 -12.18
C MET A 13 8.09 -9.34 -11.45
N PRO A 14 6.77 -9.58 -11.31
CA PRO A 14 5.92 -8.73 -10.49
C PRO A 14 6.36 -8.79 -9.03
N SER A 15 6.28 -7.64 -8.35
CA SER A 15 6.60 -7.51 -6.92
C SER A 15 5.37 -6.96 -6.20
N TYR A 16 4.64 -7.84 -5.52
CA TYR A 16 3.35 -7.52 -4.90
C TYR A 16 3.55 -6.84 -3.55
N LEU A 17 2.81 -5.77 -3.31
CA LEU A 17 2.75 -5.11 -2.02
C LEU A 17 2.06 -6.03 -1.00
N THR A 18 2.76 -6.42 0.06
CA THR A 18 2.24 -7.33 1.09
C THR A 18 1.92 -6.63 2.40
N SER A 19 2.69 -5.60 2.76
CA SER A 19 2.43 -4.82 3.98
C SER A 19 2.98 -3.41 3.91
N ILE A 20 2.37 -2.51 4.67
CA ILE A 20 2.88 -1.15 4.93
C ILE A 20 3.12 -1.05 6.44
N ASP A 21 4.33 -0.63 6.85
CA ASP A 21 4.64 -0.41 8.25
C ASP A 21 3.93 0.86 8.76
N SER A 22 2.91 0.65 9.59
CA SER A 22 2.12 1.70 10.22
C SER A 22 2.94 2.63 11.11
N LYS A 23 4.06 2.17 11.68
CA LYS A 23 4.90 3.00 12.56
C LYS A 23 5.66 4.05 11.76
N THR A 24 6.20 3.65 10.61
CA THR A 24 7.03 4.48 9.75
C THR A 24 6.22 5.29 8.73
N CYS A 25 5.02 4.83 8.36
CA CYS A 25 4.14 5.53 7.45
C CYS A 25 3.67 6.88 8.02
N ILE A 26 3.57 7.89 7.15
CA ILE A 26 3.22 9.28 7.51
C ILE A 26 1.97 9.79 6.77
N GLY A 27 1.19 8.90 6.16
CA GLY A 27 -0.07 9.29 5.50
C GLY A 27 0.08 10.26 4.31
N CYS A 28 1.23 10.31 3.62
CA CYS A 28 1.47 11.32 2.56
C CYS A 28 0.72 11.08 1.23
N CYS A 29 -0.09 10.03 1.12
CA CYS A 29 -0.92 9.65 -0.05
C CYS A 29 -0.21 9.48 -1.42
N ARG A 30 1.12 9.61 -1.51
CA ARG A 30 1.85 9.47 -2.80
C ARG A 30 1.67 8.09 -3.43
N CYS A 31 1.71 7.07 -2.58
CA CYS A 31 1.60 5.69 -3.04
C CYS A 31 0.17 5.35 -3.51
N PHE A 32 -0.87 5.92 -2.89
CA PHE A 32 -2.26 5.83 -3.38
C PHE A 32 -2.39 6.51 -4.74
N LYS A 33 -1.94 7.78 -4.87
CA LYS A 33 -2.05 8.56 -6.11
C LYS A 33 -1.39 7.91 -7.34
N VAL A 34 -0.33 7.11 -7.15
CA VAL A 34 0.34 6.41 -8.26
C VAL A 34 -0.23 5.01 -8.52
N CYS A 35 -1.02 4.47 -7.59
CA CYS A 35 -1.59 3.15 -7.72
C CYS A 35 -2.77 3.19 -8.69
N SER A 36 -2.67 2.53 -9.84
CA SER A 36 -3.76 2.44 -10.83
C SER A 36 -4.83 1.41 -10.48
N ARG A 37 -4.79 0.87 -9.26
CA ARG A 37 -5.54 -0.32 -8.83
C ARG A 37 -6.16 -0.17 -7.43
N ASP A 38 -6.08 1.02 -6.83
CA ASP A 38 -6.56 1.34 -5.47
C ASP A 38 -6.40 0.18 -4.47
N VAL A 39 -5.14 -0.25 -4.30
CA VAL A 39 -4.73 -1.38 -3.44
C VAL A 39 -4.63 -0.99 -1.96
N MET A 40 -4.44 0.30 -1.69
CA MET A 40 -4.30 0.82 -0.34
C MET A 40 -4.92 2.21 -0.23
N HIS A 41 -5.55 2.48 0.90
CA HIS A 41 -6.20 3.76 1.20
C HIS A 41 -5.60 4.40 2.46
N LEU A 42 -5.90 5.68 2.66
CA LEU A 42 -5.52 6.40 3.86
C LEU A 42 -6.45 6.00 4.99
N HIS A 43 -5.91 5.73 6.18
CA HIS A 43 -6.66 5.37 7.36
C HIS A 43 -6.23 6.20 8.56
N GLY A 44 -7.19 6.52 9.42
CA GLY A 44 -6.96 7.14 10.72
C GLY A 44 -6.42 6.13 11.72
N VAL A 45 -5.59 6.60 12.64
CA VAL A 45 -5.00 5.83 13.73
C VAL A 45 -5.07 6.65 15.01
N ASP A 46 -5.39 6.00 16.12
CA ASP A 46 -5.42 6.64 17.43
C ASP A 46 -4.06 6.68 18.15
N ASP A 47 -4.05 7.16 19.40
CA ASP A 47 -2.87 7.23 20.26
C ASP A 47 -2.30 5.85 20.65
N ALA A 48 -3.13 4.81 20.65
CA ALA A 48 -2.72 3.44 20.93
C ALA A 48 -2.15 2.73 19.70
N GLY A 49 -2.34 3.30 18.51
CA GLY A 49 -1.93 2.69 17.24
C GLY A 49 -3.02 1.82 16.60
N GLU A 50 -4.25 1.87 17.10
CA GLU A 50 -5.40 1.16 16.54
C GLU A 50 -5.92 1.88 15.29
N ILE A 51 -6.24 1.11 14.25
CA ILE A 51 -6.76 1.65 12.99
C ILE A 51 -8.24 1.98 13.19
N LEU A 52 -8.59 3.25 13.04
CA LEU A 52 -9.94 3.76 13.25
C LEU A 52 -10.85 3.50 12.05
N GLY A 53 -10.30 3.55 10.83
CA GLY A 53 -11.04 3.37 9.60
C GLY A 53 -10.40 4.10 8.42
N PRO A 54 -10.90 3.91 7.19
CA PRO A 54 -10.48 4.70 6.05
C PRO A 54 -10.84 6.17 6.28
N CYS A 55 -9.97 7.07 5.84
CA CYS A 55 -10.27 8.49 5.78
C CYS A 55 -10.97 8.81 4.45
N ASP A 56 -12.12 9.47 4.51
CA ASP A 56 -12.82 10.05 3.38
C ASP A 56 -12.77 11.59 3.40
N ASP A 57 -13.50 12.24 2.49
CA ASP A 57 -13.44 13.69 2.30
C ASP A 57 -14.34 14.46 3.32
N GLU A 58 -15.05 13.77 4.22
CA GLU A 58 -15.99 14.36 5.19
C GLU A 58 -15.49 14.26 6.64
N ASP A 59 -14.82 15.31 7.14
CA ASP A 59 -14.59 15.59 8.58
C ASP A 59 -14.24 14.36 9.45
N ASP A 60 -13.18 13.63 9.07
CA ASP A 60 -12.65 12.45 9.77
C ASP A 60 -11.94 12.76 11.09
N ASP A 61 -12.57 13.47 12.03
CA ASP A 61 -11.98 13.69 13.36
C ASP A 61 -12.11 12.44 14.27
N PHE A 62 -12.81 11.39 13.80
CA PHE A 62 -13.03 10.12 14.52
C PHE A 62 -13.41 10.31 16.01
N ASP A 63 -14.41 11.18 16.29
CA ASP A 63 -14.81 11.57 17.65
C ASP A 63 -13.65 12.11 18.52
N GLY A 64 -12.68 12.80 17.90
CA GLY A 64 -11.47 13.31 18.55
C GLY A 64 -10.43 12.24 18.88
N LYS A 65 -10.59 11.00 18.37
CA LYS A 65 -9.63 9.91 18.56
C LYS A 65 -8.52 9.90 17.52
N LEU A 66 -8.64 10.70 16.46
CA LEU A 66 -7.62 10.78 15.42
C LEU A 66 -6.31 11.34 15.98
N ASN A 67 -5.25 10.54 15.93
CA ASN A 67 -3.89 11.00 16.25
C ASN A 67 -3.09 11.27 14.98
N ARG A 68 -3.08 10.30 14.06
CA ARG A 68 -2.35 10.42 12.78
C ARG A 68 -2.98 9.55 11.70
N MET A 69 -2.57 9.81 10.46
CA MET A 69 -3.01 9.03 9.30
C MET A 69 -1.89 8.17 8.73
N ILE A 70 -2.23 6.96 8.29
CA ILE A 70 -1.31 6.01 7.66
C ILE A 70 -1.94 5.41 6.41
N MET A 71 -1.12 4.82 5.55
CA MET A 71 -1.60 4.02 4.41
C MET A 71 -1.77 2.57 4.86
N VAL A 72 -2.91 1.95 4.53
CA VAL A 72 -3.22 0.55 4.84
C VAL A 72 -3.57 -0.19 3.56
N VAL A 73 -3.02 -1.39 3.39
CA VAL A 73 -3.40 -2.29 2.30
C VAL A 73 -4.76 -2.91 2.63
N ASP A 74 -5.81 -2.47 1.95
CA ASP A 74 -7.18 -2.91 2.18
C ASP A 74 -7.70 -3.85 1.09
N ASP A 75 -7.19 -3.74 -0.14
CA ASP A 75 -7.48 -4.69 -1.23
C ASP A 75 -6.19 -5.21 -1.90
N ALA A 76 -5.50 -6.12 -1.20
CA ALA A 76 -4.29 -6.76 -1.69
C ALA A 76 -4.51 -7.53 -3.02
N GLY A 77 -5.74 -8.00 -3.29
CA GLY A 77 -6.07 -8.76 -4.49
C GLY A 77 -5.99 -7.96 -5.79
N ARG A 78 -6.10 -6.62 -5.70
CA ARG A 78 -5.97 -5.73 -6.86
C ARG A 78 -4.52 -5.44 -7.26
N CYS A 79 -3.54 -5.84 -6.44
CA CYS A 79 -2.14 -5.57 -6.70
C CYS A 79 -1.64 -6.35 -7.93
N ILE A 80 -1.14 -5.64 -8.94
CA ILE A 80 -0.55 -6.24 -10.15
C ILE A 80 0.98 -6.35 -10.10
N GLY A 81 1.58 -6.02 -8.95
CA GLY A 81 3.02 -6.11 -8.74
C GLY A 81 3.86 -5.12 -9.56
N CYS A 82 3.32 -3.94 -9.90
CA CYS A 82 4.02 -2.94 -10.72
C CYS A 82 5.12 -2.16 -9.97
N GLY A 83 5.19 -2.26 -8.63
CA GLY A 83 6.19 -1.61 -7.78
C GLY A 83 6.19 -0.07 -7.80
N ALA A 84 5.17 0.57 -8.37
CA ALA A 84 5.09 2.04 -8.46
C ALA A 84 4.98 2.69 -7.07
N CYS A 85 4.18 2.09 -6.18
CA CYS A 85 3.96 2.55 -4.82
C CYS A 85 5.26 2.58 -4.00
N GLY A 86 6.10 1.54 -4.11
CA GLY A 86 7.39 1.48 -3.42
C GLY A 86 8.34 2.58 -3.88
N ARG A 87 8.42 2.83 -5.18
CA ARG A 87 9.31 3.87 -5.75
C ARG A 87 8.98 5.29 -5.30
N VAL A 88 7.70 5.59 -5.04
CA VAL A 88 7.28 6.94 -4.62
C VAL A 88 7.24 7.12 -3.10
N CYS A 89 7.44 6.04 -2.32
CA CYS A 89 7.38 6.10 -0.87
C CYS A 89 8.65 6.75 -0.30
N PRO A 90 8.59 7.99 0.25
CA PRO A 90 9.79 8.66 0.75
C PRO A 90 10.35 8.02 2.02
N LYS A 91 9.56 7.18 2.69
CA LYS A 91 9.93 6.51 3.94
C LYS A 91 10.36 5.07 3.76
N ASN A 92 10.25 4.53 2.54
CA ASN A 92 10.54 3.13 2.24
C ASN A 92 9.88 2.14 3.24
N CYS A 93 8.63 2.40 3.61
CA CYS A 93 7.89 1.67 4.65
C CYS A 93 7.03 0.52 4.09
N GLN A 94 7.30 0.07 2.86
CA GLN A 94 6.47 -0.89 2.14
C GLN A 94 7.24 -2.18 1.90
N THR A 95 6.64 -3.31 2.25
CA THR A 95 7.18 -4.64 1.94
C THR A 95 6.57 -5.12 0.63
N HIS A 96 7.42 -5.53 -0.30
CA HIS A 96 7.00 -6.18 -1.53
C HIS A 96 7.66 -7.54 -1.67
N VAL A 97 6.92 -8.51 -2.18
CA VAL A 97 7.37 -9.89 -2.36
C VAL A 97 7.27 -10.26 -3.83
N ALA A 98 8.28 -10.96 -4.35
CA ALA A 98 8.30 -11.39 -5.73
C ALA A 98 7.23 -12.46 -6.00
N ALA A 99 6.66 -12.46 -7.21
CA ALA A 99 5.54 -13.33 -7.55
C ALA A 99 5.87 -14.83 -7.49
N ASP A 100 7.12 -15.20 -7.70
CA ASP A 100 7.65 -16.56 -7.60
C ASP A 100 7.83 -17.01 -6.13
N GLU A 101 8.20 -16.09 -5.24
CA GLU A 101 8.30 -16.36 -3.80
C GLU A 101 6.94 -16.62 -3.13
N LEU A 102 5.86 -15.99 -3.63
CA LEU A 102 4.49 -16.24 -3.14
C LEU A 102 3.85 -17.52 -3.67
N ALA A 103 4.44 -18.16 -4.68
CA ALA A 103 3.91 -19.36 -5.33
C ALA A 103 4.42 -20.68 -4.73
N THR A 104 5.11 -20.59 -3.58
CA THR A 104 5.62 -21.74 -2.80
C THR A 104 4.67 -22.05 -1.66
#